data_AF-A0A1G9S1E7-F1
#
_entry.id   AF-A0A1G9S1E7-F1
#
_cell.length_a   1.000
_cell.length_b   1.000
_cell.length_c   1.000
_cell.angle_alpha   90.00
_cell.angle_beta   90.00
_cell.angle_gamma   90.00
#
_symmetry.space_group_name_H-M   'P 1'
#
loop_
_entity.id
_entity.type
_entity.pdbx_description
1 polymer ?
#
loop_
_entity_poly.entity_id
_entity_poly.type
_entity_poly.pdbx_seq_one_letter_code
_entity_poly.pdbx_strand_id
1 'polypeptide(L)'
;MPGPVGPPAYRRGVSIELRWAVTDGPAGTAAVTLPEDGTAARVLGLDRSGGFWCSREAGGCGGRLVLEARDGARPHFRHSGDVRCAFTAADAGPAYELLRHRRALGAWLAAQGFRPVLEEVPGTSGLHVVVAEVSCALAVQLSPLPDTAWRERDDRYRRQVRHVTWLYGPAAESAGDTELAVRGVAYAVRRHNTGLLVGVRDVDGGTRWVRLGACRLTADGFEAPGAAEARALHACRAADRQEAARRAARCAERAAQGAREHPRVEAPPVLPFPA
;
A
#
# COMPACT_ATOMS: atom_id res chain seq x y z
N MET A 1 -52.74 4.47 11.49
CA MET A 1 -51.85 3.62 10.67
C MET A 1 -50.40 4.09 10.88
N PRO A 2 -49.69 3.58 11.90
CA PRO A 2 -48.27 3.82 12.09
C PRO A 2 -47.46 2.83 11.25
N GLY A 3 -46.56 3.34 10.40
CA GLY A 3 -45.67 2.52 9.57
C GLY A 3 -44.64 1.76 10.41
N PRO A 4 -44.09 0.64 9.89
CA PRO A 4 -43.19 -0.21 10.65
C PRO A 4 -41.84 0.50 10.83
N VAL A 5 -41.44 0.65 12.09
CA VAL A 5 -40.10 1.06 12.50
C VAL A 5 -39.15 -0.06 12.09
N GLY A 6 -38.36 0.17 11.04
CA GLY A 6 -37.28 -0.73 10.65
C GLY A 6 -36.25 -0.87 11.76
N PRO A 7 -35.59 -2.04 11.89
CA PRO A 7 -34.66 -2.27 12.99
C PRO A 7 -33.48 -1.30 12.89
N PRO A 8 -32.96 -0.81 14.03
CA PRO A 8 -31.76 0.03 14.02
C PRO A 8 -30.61 -0.76 13.42
N ALA A 9 -29.95 -0.14 12.44
CA ALA A 9 -28.73 -0.66 11.83
C ALA A 9 -27.73 -1.06 12.91
N TYR A 10 -27.36 -2.34 12.91
CA TYR A 10 -26.37 -2.93 13.78
C TYR A 10 -25.03 -2.22 13.54
N ARG A 11 -24.73 -1.18 14.32
CA ARG A 11 -23.35 -0.71 14.47
C ARG A 11 -22.61 -1.89 15.10
N ARG A 12 -21.87 -2.65 14.29
CA ARG A 12 -20.83 -3.56 14.80
C ARG A 12 -19.91 -2.69 15.66
N GLY A 13 -20.10 -2.76 16.98
CA GLY A 13 -19.13 -2.27 17.93
C GLY A 13 -17.83 -2.95 17.57
N VAL A 14 -16.84 -2.18 17.13
CA VAL A 14 -15.49 -2.70 16.98
C VAL A 14 -15.10 -3.12 18.39
N SER A 15 -15.08 -4.43 18.65
CA SER A 15 -14.53 -4.93 19.89
C SER A 15 -13.08 -4.45 19.95
N ILE A 16 -12.77 -3.60 20.92
CA ILE A 16 -11.42 -3.05 21.18
C ILE A 16 -10.58 -4.15 21.84
N GLU A 17 -10.67 -5.35 21.31
CA GLU A 17 -9.90 -6.50 21.74
C GLU A 17 -8.50 -6.36 21.17
N LEU A 18 -7.50 -6.25 22.06
CA LEU A 18 -6.12 -6.14 21.66
C LEU A 18 -5.66 -7.45 21.00
N ARG A 19 -5.41 -7.42 19.70
CA ARG A 19 -4.99 -8.60 18.91
C ARG A 19 -3.49 -8.68 18.67
N TRP A 20 -2.74 -7.69 19.17
CA TRP A 20 -1.35 -7.44 18.84
C TRP A 20 -0.48 -7.44 20.08
N ALA A 21 0.72 -8.01 19.94
CA ALA A 21 1.74 -8.02 20.98
C ALA A 21 3.13 -8.11 20.35
N VAL A 22 4.18 -7.96 21.16
CA VAL A 22 5.54 -8.38 20.80
C VAL A 22 5.99 -9.56 21.66
N THR A 23 7.02 -10.27 21.20
CA THR A 23 7.55 -11.49 21.84
C THR A 23 9.01 -11.37 22.29
N ASP A 24 9.60 -10.20 22.15
CA ASP A 24 11.00 -9.88 22.48
C ASP A 24 11.12 -8.79 23.56
N GLY A 25 10.12 -8.65 24.43
CA GLY A 25 10.14 -7.77 25.59
C GLY A 25 9.32 -6.48 25.44
N PRO A 26 9.30 -5.61 26.48
CA PRO A 26 8.44 -4.42 26.55
C PRO A 26 8.82 -3.29 25.57
N ALA A 27 10.06 -3.27 25.09
CA ALA A 27 10.54 -2.40 24.01
C ALA A 27 10.79 -3.20 22.71
N GLY A 28 10.15 -4.37 22.61
CA GLY A 28 10.36 -5.31 21.53
C GLY A 28 9.79 -4.82 20.19
N THR A 29 10.26 -5.42 19.11
CA THR A 29 9.77 -5.14 17.73
C THR A 29 9.27 -6.39 17.03
N ALA A 30 9.37 -7.57 17.68
CA ALA A 30 8.93 -8.87 17.14
C ALA A 30 7.43 -9.00 17.27
N ALA A 31 6.71 -8.15 16.54
CA ALA A 31 5.26 -8.09 16.58
C ALA A 31 4.64 -9.41 16.11
N VAL A 32 3.60 -9.81 16.82
CA VAL A 32 2.75 -10.97 16.56
C VAL A 32 1.29 -10.53 16.57
N THR A 33 0.47 -11.23 15.79
CA THR A 33 -0.97 -11.00 15.69
C THR A 33 -1.62 -12.30 16.06
N LEU A 34 -2.64 -12.26 16.92
CA LEU A 34 -3.37 -13.46 17.25
C LEU A 34 -4.07 -14.02 16.00
N PRO A 35 -4.04 -15.35 15.80
CA PRO A 35 -4.95 -16.03 14.90
C PRO A 35 -6.41 -15.81 15.31
N GLU A 36 -7.33 -15.83 14.36
CA GLU A 36 -8.77 -15.80 14.66
C GLU A 36 -9.23 -17.13 15.26
N ASP A 37 -8.62 -18.22 14.83
CA ASP A 37 -8.85 -19.55 15.37
C ASP A 37 -8.30 -19.71 16.80
N GLY A 38 -9.14 -20.20 17.70
CA GLY A 38 -8.81 -20.40 19.11
C GLY A 38 -7.71 -21.44 19.33
N THR A 39 -7.69 -22.50 18.52
CA THR A 39 -6.68 -23.56 18.62
C THR A 39 -5.30 -23.03 18.22
N ALA A 40 -5.21 -22.37 17.08
CA ALA A 40 -3.98 -21.73 16.61
C ALA A 40 -3.47 -20.65 17.58
N ALA A 41 -4.37 -19.90 18.23
CA ALA A 41 -3.99 -18.95 19.27
C ALA A 41 -3.38 -19.65 20.50
N ARG A 42 -3.96 -20.77 20.96
CA ARG A 42 -3.41 -21.57 22.07
C ARG A 42 -2.02 -22.14 21.73
N VAL A 43 -1.84 -22.67 20.52
CA VAL A 43 -0.52 -23.14 20.04
C VAL A 43 0.51 -22.00 20.08
N LEU A 44 0.15 -20.82 19.57
CA LEU A 44 1.03 -19.65 19.64
C LEU A 44 1.41 -19.28 21.09
N GLY A 45 0.47 -19.44 22.03
CA GLY A 45 0.71 -19.21 23.45
C GLY A 45 1.71 -20.19 24.07
N LEU A 46 1.66 -21.46 23.67
CA LEU A 46 2.58 -22.51 24.14
C LEU A 46 3.98 -22.34 23.57
N ASP A 47 4.10 -21.96 22.30
CA ASP A 47 5.38 -21.79 21.60
C ASP A 47 6.22 -20.60 22.11
N ARG A 48 5.62 -19.68 22.88
CA ARG A 48 6.24 -18.41 23.28
C ARG A 48 6.40 -18.30 24.79
N SER A 49 7.30 -19.12 25.33
CA SER A 49 7.65 -19.16 26.77
C SER A 49 8.13 -17.82 27.36
N GLY A 50 8.67 -16.92 26.53
CA GLY A 50 9.03 -15.56 26.94
C GLY A 50 7.84 -14.68 27.33
N GLY A 51 6.63 -15.01 26.88
CA GLY A 51 5.42 -14.22 27.08
C GLY A 51 5.17 -13.18 25.99
N PHE A 52 4.14 -12.36 26.21
CA PHE A 52 3.69 -11.33 25.30
C PHE A 52 3.74 -9.97 25.98
N TRP A 53 4.05 -8.92 25.24
CA TRP A 53 4.11 -7.55 25.76
C TRP A 53 3.40 -6.55 24.86
N CYS A 54 2.85 -5.52 25.47
CA CYS A 54 2.36 -4.33 24.80
C CYS A 54 3.57 -3.42 24.49
N SER A 55 4.06 -3.39 23.25
CA SER A 55 5.33 -2.71 22.93
C SER A 55 5.25 -1.19 23.06
N ARG A 56 6.26 -0.60 23.71
CA ARG A 56 6.48 0.86 23.70
C ARG A 56 6.86 1.41 22.32
N GLU A 57 7.51 0.62 21.48
CA GLU A 57 7.84 1.00 20.10
C GLU A 57 6.59 1.13 19.22
N ALA A 58 5.49 0.47 19.60
CA ALA A 58 4.19 0.68 18.96
C ALA A 58 3.39 1.82 19.62
N GLY A 59 3.91 2.53 20.63
CA GLY A 59 3.13 3.50 21.43
C GLY A 59 2.29 2.87 22.55
N GLY A 60 2.55 1.61 22.89
CA GLY A 60 1.92 0.91 24.01
C GLY A 60 2.58 1.18 25.37
N CYS A 61 2.09 0.52 26.42
CA CYS A 61 2.52 0.80 27.80
C CYS A 61 3.77 0.02 28.26
N GLY A 62 4.24 -0.99 27.52
CA GLY A 62 5.30 -1.91 27.97
C GLY A 62 4.81 -3.03 28.89
N GLY A 63 3.52 -3.06 29.26
CA GLY A 63 2.95 -4.05 30.17
C GLY A 63 2.94 -5.46 29.59
N ARG A 64 3.04 -6.46 30.46
CA ARG A 64 2.91 -7.88 30.08
C ARG A 64 1.45 -8.18 29.73
N LEU A 65 1.27 -8.91 28.64
CA LEU A 65 -0.02 -9.33 28.11
C LEU A 65 -0.26 -10.81 28.43
N VAL A 66 -1.51 -11.12 28.74
CA VAL A 66 -2.04 -12.46 28.92
C VAL A 66 -2.91 -12.79 27.72
N LEU A 67 -2.67 -13.96 27.12
CA LEU A 67 -3.54 -14.49 26.07
C LEU A 67 -4.82 -15.06 26.69
N GLU A 68 -5.97 -14.56 26.27
CA GLU A 68 -7.27 -15.16 26.53
C GLU A 68 -7.79 -15.85 25.27
N ALA A 69 -7.92 -17.18 25.33
CA ALA A 69 -8.44 -18.01 24.25
C ALA A 69 -9.49 -18.98 24.82
N ARG A 70 -10.71 -18.48 25.04
CA ARG A 70 -11.86 -19.26 25.55
C ARG A 70 -12.64 -19.87 24.38
N ASP A 71 -13.24 -21.03 24.59
CA ASP A 71 -14.08 -21.66 23.57
C ASP A 71 -15.30 -20.78 23.26
N GLY A 72 -15.58 -20.58 21.97
CA GLY A 72 -16.69 -19.74 21.50
C GLY A 72 -16.44 -18.22 21.54
N ALA A 73 -15.30 -17.75 22.02
CA ALA A 73 -14.92 -16.34 22.01
C ALA A 73 -13.70 -16.09 21.12
N ARG A 74 -13.62 -14.89 20.52
CA ARG A 74 -12.45 -14.51 19.73
C ARG A 74 -11.23 -14.36 20.65
N PRO A 75 -10.08 -14.97 20.32
CA PRO A 75 -8.88 -14.82 21.12
C PRO A 75 -8.40 -13.38 21.16
N HIS A 76 -7.98 -12.90 22.32
CA HIS A 76 -7.43 -11.56 22.49
C HIS A 76 -6.36 -11.52 23.58
N PHE A 77 -5.56 -10.47 23.57
CA PHE A 77 -4.64 -10.15 24.64
C PHE A 77 -5.31 -9.23 25.65
N ARG A 78 -5.05 -9.47 26.92
CA ARG A 78 -5.41 -8.57 28.02
C ARG A 78 -4.16 -8.13 28.76
N HIS A 79 -4.12 -6.89 29.19
CA HIS A 79 -3.06 -6.44 30.10
C HIS A 79 -3.16 -7.16 31.44
N SER A 80 -2.01 -7.53 31.99
CA SER A 80 -1.94 -8.02 33.37
C SER A 80 -2.05 -6.83 34.33
N GLY A 81 -3.11 -6.82 35.15
CA GLY A 81 -3.41 -5.74 36.08
C GLY A 81 -4.15 -4.55 35.45
N ASP A 82 -4.39 -3.52 36.28
CA ASP A 82 -4.97 -2.26 35.83
C ASP A 82 -3.88 -1.33 35.31
N VAL A 83 -3.85 -1.08 34.00
CA VAL A 83 -2.84 -0.27 33.34
C VAL A 83 -3.48 0.80 32.46
N ARG A 84 -2.94 2.02 32.54
CA ARG A 84 -3.29 3.10 31.62
C ARG A 84 -2.51 2.90 30.32
N CYS A 85 -3.19 2.45 29.27
CA CYS A 85 -2.59 2.20 27.96
C CYS A 85 -3.52 2.73 26.86
N ALA A 86 -2.96 3.37 25.84
CA ALA A 86 -3.74 3.89 24.71
C ALA A 86 -4.53 2.77 24.00
N PHE A 87 -3.98 1.55 23.97
CA PHE A 87 -4.58 0.39 23.31
C PHE A 87 -5.68 -0.31 24.11
N THR A 88 -6.11 0.22 25.26
CA THR A 88 -7.37 -0.22 25.88
C THR A 88 -8.59 0.44 25.25
N ALA A 89 -8.41 1.57 24.55
CA ALA A 89 -9.49 2.36 23.96
C ALA A 89 -9.31 2.63 22.45
N ALA A 90 -8.21 2.17 21.85
CA ALA A 90 -7.87 2.40 20.44
C ALA A 90 -7.38 1.12 19.76
N ASP A 91 -7.56 1.05 18.44
CA ASP A 91 -7.02 -0.05 17.63
C ASP A 91 -5.50 0.03 17.54
N ALA A 92 -4.83 -1.02 18.03
CA ALA A 92 -3.38 -1.15 17.97
C ALA A 92 -2.86 -1.59 16.60
N GLY A 93 -3.73 -2.12 15.73
CA GLY A 93 -3.35 -2.72 14.46
C GLY A 93 -2.42 -1.85 13.61
N PRO A 94 -2.76 -0.59 13.30
CA PRO A 94 -1.92 0.27 12.48
C PRO A 94 -0.50 0.46 13.01
N ALA A 95 -0.34 0.65 14.33
CA ALA A 95 0.97 0.86 14.95
C ALA A 95 1.83 -0.41 14.90
N TYR A 96 1.25 -1.57 15.16
CA TYR A 96 1.98 -2.83 15.08
C TYR A 96 2.26 -3.27 13.64
N GLU A 97 1.41 -2.93 12.68
CA GLU A 97 1.72 -3.11 11.26
C GLU A 97 2.95 -2.30 10.86
N LEU A 98 2.98 -1.02 11.23
CA LEU A 98 4.13 -0.16 10.96
C LEU A 98 5.41 -0.72 11.60
N LEU A 99 5.32 -1.17 12.85
CA LEU A 99 6.43 -1.79 13.58
C LEU A 99 6.99 -3.03 12.85
N ARG A 100 6.12 -3.88 12.29
CA ARG A 100 6.55 -5.04 11.48
C ARG A 100 7.28 -4.62 10.22
N HIS A 101 6.76 -3.64 9.49
CA HIS A 101 7.38 -3.16 8.26
C HIS A 101 8.73 -2.52 8.56
N ARG A 102 8.82 -1.71 9.62
CA ARG A 102 10.05 -1.10 10.14
C ARG A 102 11.10 -2.17 10.44
N ARG A 103 10.75 -3.21 11.20
CA ARG A 103 11.68 -4.32 11.53
C ARG A 103 12.16 -5.06 10.28
N ALA A 104 11.24 -5.43 9.37
CA ALA A 104 11.58 -6.20 8.18
C ALA A 104 12.46 -5.41 7.19
N LEU A 105 12.15 -4.14 6.97
CA LEU A 105 12.95 -3.26 6.11
C LEU A 105 14.31 -2.95 6.72
N GLY A 106 14.36 -2.66 8.02
CA GLY A 106 15.61 -2.46 8.74
C GLY A 106 16.54 -3.67 8.65
N ALA A 107 16.01 -4.88 8.86
CA ALA A 107 16.79 -6.11 8.74
C ALA A 107 17.28 -6.36 7.29
N TRP A 108 16.42 -6.13 6.28
CA TRP A 108 16.79 -6.32 4.87
C TRP A 108 17.84 -5.29 4.40
N LEU A 109 17.78 -4.04 4.86
CA LEU A 109 18.79 -3.02 4.54
C LEU A 109 20.11 -3.28 5.27
N ALA A 110 20.05 -3.68 6.54
CA ALA A 110 21.25 -4.07 7.29
C ALA A 110 21.95 -5.28 6.66
N ALA A 111 21.20 -6.26 6.15
CA ALA A 111 21.75 -7.40 5.43
C ALA A 111 22.45 -7.02 4.11
N GLN A 112 22.16 -5.84 3.57
CA GLN A 112 22.84 -5.26 2.40
C GLN A 112 23.99 -4.31 2.79
N GLY A 113 24.28 -4.16 4.10
CA GLY A 113 25.36 -3.32 4.60
C GLY A 113 25.00 -1.85 4.83
N PHE A 114 23.72 -1.48 4.71
CA PHE A 114 23.26 -0.10 4.88
C PHE A 114 22.87 0.23 6.32
N ARG A 115 22.96 1.51 6.67
CA ARG A 115 22.52 2.08 7.96
C ARG A 115 21.35 3.05 7.72
N PRO A 116 20.14 2.53 7.50
CA PRO A 116 18.99 3.37 7.20
C PRO A 116 18.56 4.22 8.39
N VAL A 117 18.07 5.42 8.10
CA VAL A 117 17.27 6.23 9.03
C VAL A 117 15.79 5.94 8.76
N LEU A 118 15.08 5.41 9.75
CA LEU A 118 13.68 5.03 9.64
C LEU A 118 12.82 6.02 10.45
N GLU A 119 12.00 6.79 9.77
CA GLU A 119 11.13 7.81 10.36
C GLU A 119 9.67 7.48 10.11
N GLU A 120 8.86 7.53 11.15
CA GLU A 120 7.41 7.39 11.03
C GLU A 120 6.82 8.71 10.55
N VAL A 121 5.92 8.65 9.56
CA VAL A 121 5.33 9.85 8.96
C VAL A 121 4.14 10.30 9.81
N PRO A 122 4.20 11.48 10.47
CA PRO A 122 3.17 11.92 11.39
C PRO A 122 1.78 11.93 10.77
N GLY A 123 0.77 11.49 11.54
CA GLY A 123 -0.63 11.49 11.11
C GLY A 123 -0.99 10.44 10.05
N THR A 124 -0.06 9.56 9.68
CA THR A 124 -0.31 8.47 8.73
C THR A 124 0.32 7.16 9.22
N SER A 125 -0.23 6.03 8.79
CA SER A 125 0.45 4.73 8.95
C SER A 125 1.51 4.58 7.85
N GLY A 126 2.50 5.46 7.86
CA GLY A 126 3.54 5.56 6.83
C GLY A 126 4.94 5.52 7.43
N LEU A 127 5.89 4.97 6.68
CA LEU A 127 7.31 4.90 7.03
C LEU A 127 8.13 5.55 5.92
N HIS A 128 8.99 6.49 6.29
CA HIS A 128 10.01 7.04 5.41
C HIS A 128 11.37 6.48 5.82
N VAL A 129 12.05 5.82 4.88
CA VAL A 129 13.34 5.18 5.11
C VAL A 129 14.36 5.82 4.21
N VAL A 130 15.35 6.50 4.78
CA VAL A 130 16.43 7.16 4.02
C VAL A 130 17.70 6.33 4.12
N VAL A 131 18.32 6.07 2.98
CA VAL A 131 19.62 5.40 2.85
C VAL A 131 20.58 6.37 2.16
N ALA A 132 21.30 7.14 2.98
CA ALA A 132 22.16 8.22 2.52
C ALA A 132 23.32 7.70 1.65
N GLU A 133 23.81 6.50 1.94
CA GLU A 133 24.95 5.86 1.27
C GLU A 133 24.73 5.67 -0.24
N VAL A 134 23.46 5.57 -0.68
CA VAL A 134 23.09 5.42 -2.09
C VAL A 134 22.17 6.54 -2.59
N SER A 135 21.95 7.58 -1.78
CA SER A 135 20.98 8.66 -2.07
C SER A 135 19.61 8.12 -2.51
N CYS A 136 19.10 7.15 -1.75
CA CYS A 136 17.81 6.53 -2.00
C CYS A 136 16.89 6.68 -0.79
N ALA A 137 15.58 6.78 -1.04
CA ALA A 137 14.56 6.68 -0.01
C ALA A 137 13.47 5.66 -0.39
N LEU A 138 12.98 4.94 0.62
CA LEU A 138 11.81 4.09 0.52
C LEU A 138 10.67 4.71 1.31
N ALA A 139 9.52 4.89 0.68
CA ALA A 139 8.32 5.42 1.30
C ALA A 139 7.27 4.31 1.39
N VAL A 140 7.02 3.78 2.58
CA VAL A 140 5.96 2.79 2.83
C VAL A 140 4.69 3.53 3.19
N GLN A 141 3.61 3.25 2.48
CA GLN A 141 2.30 3.85 2.72
C GLN A 141 1.29 2.73 3.02
N LEU A 142 0.87 2.58 4.29
CA LEU A 142 -0.06 1.52 4.70
C LEU A 142 -1.49 2.02 4.90
N SER A 143 -1.70 3.33 5.02
CA SER A 143 -3.02 3.95 5.07
C SER A 143 -3.37 4.60 3.73
N PRO A 144 -4.66 4.88 3.45
CA PRO A 144 -5.04 5.67 2.27
C PRO A 144 -4.28 6.99 2.21
N LEU A 145 -3.89 7.39 1.00
CA LEU A 145 -3.22 8.66 0.73
C LEU A 145 -3.84 9.27 -0.53
N PRO A 146 -4.48 10.45 -0.44
CA PRO A 146 -5.02 11.13 -1.62
C PRO A 146 -3.94 11.47 -2.64
N ASP A 147 -4.28 11.48 -3.92
CA ASP A 147 -3.35 11.73 -5.03
C ASP A 147 -2.56 13.04 -4.88
N THR A 148 -3.21 14.12 -4.45
CA THR A 148 -2.55 15.42 -4.24
C THR A 148 -1.50 15.35 -3.12
N ALA A 149 -1.87 14.76 -1.99
CA ALA A 149 -0.96 14.56 -0.86
C ALA A 149 0.19 13.59 -1.20
N TRP A 150 -0.07 12.59 -2.05
CA TRP A 150 0.95 11.71 -2.59
C TRP A 150 1.96 12.48 -3.46
N ARG A 151 1.50 13.27 -4.43
CA ARG A 151 2.36 14.08 -5.31
C ARG A 151 3.23 15.07 -4.51
N GLU A 152 2.61 15.81 -3.58
CA GLU A 152 3.34 16.75 -2.72
C GLU A 152 4.41 16.06 -1.87
N ARG A 153 4.15 14.83 -1.42
CA ARG A 153 5.10 14.05 -0.63
C ARG A 153 6.21 13.47 -1.51
N ASP A 154 5.88 12.95 -2.69
CA ASP A 154 6.85 12.44 -3.67
C ASP A 154 7.80 13.56 -4.12
N ASP A 155 7.27 14.73 -4.45
CA ASP A 155 8.07 15.91 -4.84
C ASP A 155 9.02 16.35 -3.72
N ARG A 156 8.56 16.33 -2.47
CA ARG A 156 9.37 16.68 -1.32
C ARG A 156 10.53 15.70 -1.12
N TYR A 157 10.25 14.40 -1.18
CA TYR A 157 11.28 13.37 -0.99
C TYR A 157 12.30 13.38 -2.13
N ARG A 158 11.86 13.60 -3.38
CA ARG A 158 12.76 13.68 -4.54
C ARG A 158 13.66 14.90 -4.55
N ARG A 159 13.35 15.94 -3.79
CA ARG A 159 14.27 17.08 -3.58
C ARG A 159 15.43 16.74 -2.64
N GLN A 160 15.32 15.66 -1.85
CA GLN A 160 16.28 15.29 -0.82
C GLN A 160 17.20 14.15 -1.26
N VAL A 161 16.73 13.26 -2.14
CA VAL A 161 17.45 12.07 -2.57
C VAL A 161 17.32 11.85 -4.08
N ARG A 162 18.27 11.14 -4.69
CA ARG A 162 18.27 10.83 -6.12
C ARG A 162 17.13 9.91 -6.53
N HIS A 163 16.83 8.90 -5.72
CA HIS A 163 15.79 7.91 -6.01
C HIS A 163 14.80 7.78 -4.86
N VAL A 164 13.51 7.87 -5.17
CA VAL A 164 12.41 7.58 -4.24
C VAL A 164 11.61 6.41 -4.81
N THR A 165 11.42 5.38 -3.99
CA THR A 165 10.57 4.23 -4.30
C THR A 165 9.48 4.10 -3.25
N TRP A 166 8.23 3.98 -3.70
CA TRP A 166 7.10 3.78 -2.82
C TRP A 166 6.72 2.32 -2.72
N LEU A 167 6.31 1.89 -1.53
CA LEU A 167 5.79 0.57 -1.21
C LEU A 167 4.37 0.72 -0.65
N TYR A 168 3.37 0.25 -1.40
CA TYR A 168 1.95 0.45 -1.08
C TYR A 168 1.35 -0.76 -0.37
N GLY A 169 0.85 -0.55 0.84
CA GLY A 169 0.00 -1.53 1.51
C GLY A 169 -1.39 -1.60 0.86
N PRO A 170 -2.21 -2.60 1.21
CA PRO A 170 -3.53 -2.82 0.61
C PRO A 170 -4.48 -1.61 0.70
N ALA A 171 -4.40 -0.82 1.78
CA ALA A 171 -5.25 0.36 1.92
C ALA A 171 -4.74 1.59 1.12
N ALA A 172 -3.57 1.48 0.48
CA ALA A 172 -2.95 2.54 -0.32
C ALA A 172 -2.89 2.19 -1.82
N GLU A 173 -3.68 1.20 -2.26
CA GLU A 173 -3.68 0.72 -3.66
C GLU A 173 -3.95 1.83 -4.67
N SER A 174 -4.87 2.76 -4.37
CA SER A 174 -5.18 3.91 -5.24
C SER A 174 -3.96 4.81 -5.50
N ALA A 175 -3.11 5.07 -4.49
CA ALA A 175 -1.88 5.83 -4.72
C ALA A 175 -0.88 5.02 -5.58
N GLY A 176 -0.87 3.70 -5.40
CA GLY A 176 -0.13 2.78 -6.26
C GLY A 176 -0.63 2.75 -7.70
N ASP A 177 -1.94 2.90 -7.94
CA ASP A 177 -2.52 3.01 -9.29
C ASP A 177 -2.07 4.31 -9.97
N THR A 178 -2.08 5.42 -9.22
CA THR A 178 -1.56 6.70 -9.69
C THR A 178 -0.08 6.61 -10.03
N GLU A 179 0.75 5.98 -9.20
CA GLU A 179 2.16 5.76 -9.53
C GLU A 179 2.33 4.88 -10.76
N LEU A 180 1.58 3.78 -10.87
CA LEU A 180 1.62 2.87 -12.00
C LEU A 180 1.29 3.59 -13.32
N ALA A 181 0.27 4.46 -13.30
CA ALA A 181 -0.12 5.26 -14.46
C ALA A 181 0.99 6.24 -14.90
N VAL A 182 1.73 6.82 -13.95
CA VAL A 182 2.77 7.82 -14.20
C VAL A 182 4.13 7.20 -14.55
N ARG A 183 4.51 6.10 -13.87
CA ARG A 183 5.87 5.54 -13.90
C ARG A 183 5.96 4.17 -14.58
N GLY A 184 4.81 3.58 -14.94
CA GLY A 184 4.75 2.27 -15.60
C GLY A 184 5.01 1.07 -14.71
N VAL A 185 5.33 1.30 -13.44
CA VAL A 185 5.50 0.27 -12.41
C VAL A 185 5.08 0.84 -11.06
N ALA A 186 4.47 0.01 -10.22
CA ALA A 186 4.22 0.31 -8.82
C ALA A 186 4.56 -0.91 -7.96
N TYR A 187 4.96 -0.67 -6.71
CA TYR A 187 5.34 -1.74 -5.79
C TYR A 187 4.32 -1.87 -4.67
N ALA A 188 3.58 -2.97 -4.65
CA ALA A 188 2.77 -3.36 -3.51
C ALA A 188 3.64 -3.99 -2.43
N VAL A 189 3.25 -3.86 -1.16
CA VAL A 189 3.86 -4.56 -0.05
C VAL A 189 2.80 -5.28 0.77
N ARG A 190 3.10 -6.52 1.14
CA ARG A 190 2.27 -7.28 2.08
C ARG A 190 3.11 -8.17 2.97
N ARG A 191 2.49 -8.59 4.05
CA ARG A 191 3.08 -9.50 5.03
C ARG A 191 3.30 -10.89 4.43
N HIS A 192 4.38 -11.55 4.82
CA HIS A 192 4.57 -12.98 4.56
C HIS A 192 5.45 -13.59 5.65
N ASN A 193 4.83 -14.39 6.52
CA ASN A 193 5.44 -14.93 7.73
C ASN A 193 6.06 -13.81 8.57
N THR A 194 7.35 -13.93 8.89
CA THR A 194 8.12 -12.92 9.64
C THR A 194 8.70 -11.81 8.76
N GLY A 195 8.49 -11.85 7.45
CA GLY A 195 9.04 -10.90 6.49
C GLY A 195 7.97 -10.24 5.60
N LEU A 196 8.43 -9.65 4.50
CA LEU A 196 7.59 -8.95 3.54
C LEU A 196 7.70 -9.58 2.14
N LEU A 197 6.59 -9.53 1.40
CA LEU A 197 6.57 -9.68 -0.05
C LEU A 197 6.42 -8.31 -0.69
N VAL A 198 7.15 -8.13 -1.80
CA VAL A 198 7.02 -6.98 -2.70
C VAL A 198 6.32 -7.47 -3.96
N GLY A 199 5.24 -6.81 -4.34
CA GLY A 199 4.47 -7.10 -5.55
C GLY A 199 4.84 -6.08 -6.62
N VAL A 200 5.51 -6.50 -7.68
CA VAL A 200 5.75 -5.65 -8.85
C VAL A 200 4.48 -5.63 -9.69
N ARG A 201 3.83 -4.48 -9.77
CA ARG A 201 2.61 -4.26 -10.55
C ARG A 201 2.95 -3.71 -11.93
N ASP A 202 2.34 -4.27 -12.95
CA ASP A 202 2.45 -3.81 -14.33
C ASP A 202 1.15 -3.18 -14.84
N VAL A 203 1.24 -2.51 -16.00
CA VAL A 203 0.14 -1.76 -16.61
C VAL A 203 -0.97 -2.62 -17.20
N ASP A 204 -0.75 -3.93 -17.36
CA ASP A 204 -1.76 -4.88 -17.82
C ASP A 204 -2.51 -5.52 -16.62
N GLY A 205 -2.24 -5.06 -15.40
CA GLY A 205 -2.89 -5.50 -14.16
C GLY A 205 -2.21 -6.70 -13.50
N GLY A 206 -1.08 -7.18 -14.05
CA GLY A 206 -0.29 -8.25 -13.46
C GLY A 206 0.39 -7.82 -12.17
N THR A 207 0.54 -8.75 -11.22
CA THR A 207 1.36 -8.54 -10.02
C THR A 207 2.28 -9.74 -9.78
N ARG A 208 3.60 -9.51 -9.88
CA ARG A 208 4.61 -10.52 -9.53
C ARG A 208 5.04 -10.32 -8.07
N TRP A 209 4.68 -11.26 -7.21
CA TRP A 209 5.10 -11.26 -5.81
C TRP A 209 6.46 -11.91 -5.62
N VAL A 210 7.38 -11.20 -4.98
CA VAL A 210 8.73 -11.67 -4.63
C VAL A 210 9.00 -11.42 -3.15
N ARG A 211 9.90 -12.21 -2.54
CA ARG A 211 10.37 -11.95 -1.18
C ARG A 211 11.20 -10.67 -1.18
N LEU A 212 11.08 -9.85 -0.13
CA LEU A 212 11.88 -8.63 0.01
C LEU A 212 13.39 -8.92 -0.13
N GLY A 213 13.88 -10.05 0.38
CA GLY A 213 15.28 -10.47 0.24
C GLY A 213 15.74 -10.78 -1.20
N ALA A 214 14.82 -10.91 -2.16
CA ALA A 214 15.14 -11.00 -3.58
C ALA A 214 15.25 -9.62 -4.26
N CYS A 215 14.83 -8.56 -3.57
CA CYS A 215 15.00 -7.18 -4.01
C CYS A 215 16.34 -6.62 -3.53
N ARG A 216 16.86 -5.62 -4.23
CA ARG A 216 18.08 -4.90 -3.88
C ARG A 216 17.85 -3.41 -3.89
N LEU A 217 18.57 -2.70 -3.03
CA LEU A 217 18.70 -1.26 -3.11
C LEU A 217 20.10 -0.95 -3.64
N THR A 218 20.17 -0.25 -4.77
CA THR A 218 21.42 0.14 -5.43
C THR A 218 21.47 1.66 -5.58
N ALA A 219 22.60 2.18 -6.05
CA ALA A 219 22.76 3.60 -6.35
C ALA A 219 21.88 4.10 -7.52
N ASP A 220 21.33 3.17 -8.31
CA ASP A 220 20.39 3.45 -9.40
C ASP A 220 18.92 3.25 -8.98
N GLY A 221 18.70 2.94 -7.69
CA GLY A 221 17.39 2.86 -7.06
C GLY A 221 17.02 1.45 -6.59
N PHE A 222 15.71 1.21 -6.49
CA PHE A 222 15.17 -0.05 -6.04
C PHE A 222 15.01 -1.05 -7.18
N GLU A 223 15.62 -2.22 -7.01
CA GLU A 223 15.56 -3.33 -7.94
C GLU A 223 14.70 -4.45 -7.38
N ALA A 224 13.67 -4.83 -8.12
CA ALA A 224 12.84 -5.99 -7.82
C ALA A 224 12.71 -6.85 -9.08
N PRO A 225 12.80 -8.19 -8.99
CA PRO A 225 12.56 -9.07 -10.13
C PRO A 225 11.19 -8.80 -10.78
N GLY A 226 11.16 -8.57 -12.09
CA GLY A 226 9.96 -8.16 -12.83
C GLY A 226 9.83 -6.66 -13.07
N ALA A 227 10.60 -5.80 -12.37
CA ALA A 227 10.44 -4.34 -12.50
C ALA A 227 10.89 -3.82 -13.87
N ALA A 228 11.95 -4.39 -14.44
CA ALA A 228 12.43 -4.00 -15.76
C ALA A 228 11.42 -4.40 -16.85
N GLU A 229 10.87 -5.60 -16.75
CA GLU A 229 9.85 -6.12 -17.66
C GLU A 229 8.56 -5.29 -17.59
N ALA A 230 8.11 -4.92 -16.39
CA ALA A 230 6.94 -4.04 -16.20
C ALA A 230 7.15 -2.66 -16.85
N ARG A 231 8.32 -2.04 -16.65
CA ARG A 231 8.67 -0.75 -17.28
C ARG A 231 8.75 -0.86 -18.80
N ALA A 232 9.34 -1.94 -19.33
CA ALA A 232 9.42 -2.18 -20.76
C ALA A 232 8.02 -2.35 -21.38
N LEU A 233 7.13 -3.08 -20.72
CA LEU A 233 5.73 -3.22 -21.14
C LEU A 233 5.03 -1.87 -21.19
N HIS A 234 5.18 -1.03 -20.16
CA HIS A 234 4.63 0.32 -20.17
C HIS A 234 5.15 1.16 -21.34
N ALA A 235 6.46 1.11 -21.60
CA ALA A 235 7.08 1.84 -22.72
C ALA A 235 6.51 1.39 -24.08
N CYS A 236 6.36 0.07 -24.30
CA CYS A 236 5.71 -0.46 -25.49
C CYS A 236 4.27 0.05 -25.64
N ARG A 237 3.46 -0.05 -24.57
CA ARG A 237 2.06 0.44 -24.58
C ARG A 237 1.97 1.94 -24.84
N ALA A 238 2.91 2.73 -24.30
CA ALA A 238 2.96 4.17 -24.55
C ALA A 238 3.29 4.49 -26.01
N ALA A 239 4.25 3.77 -26.60
CA ALA A 239 4.60 3.90 -28.02
C ALA A 239 3.42 3.53 -28.93
N ASP A 240 2.72 2.43 -28.64
CA ASP A 240 1.52 2.01 -29.38
C ASP A 240 0.42 3.06 -29.36
N ARG A 241 0.14 3.65 -28.17
CA ARG A 241 -0.83 4.74 -28.02
C ARG A 241 -0.42 5.98 -28.81
N GLN A 242 0.87 6.33 -28.78
CA GLN A 242 1.37 7.48 -29.53
C GLN A 242 1.25 7.28 -31.05
N GLU A 243 1.56 6.08 -31.56
CA GLU A 243 1.40 5.80 -32.99
C GLU A 243 -0.07 5.71 -33.41
N ALA A 244 -0.96 5.16 -32.57
CA ALA A 244 -2.40 5.19 -32.80
C ALA A 244 -2.93 6.63 -32.88
N ALA A 245 -2.52 7.51 -31.97
CA ALA A 245 -2.90 8.92 -31.98
C ALA A 245 -2.40 9.65 -33.24
N ARG A 246 -1.15 9.39 -33.66
CA ARG A 246 -0.60 9.93 -34.90
C ARG A 246 -1.37 9.47 -36.13
N ARG A 247 -1.75 8.18 -36.20
CA ARG A 247 -2.60 7.64 -37.28
C ARG A 247 -3.97 8.30 -37.31
N ALA A 248 -4.61 8.45 -36.16
CA ALA A 248 -5.91 9.10 -36.06
C ALA A 248 -5.86 10.57 -36.51
N ALA A 249 -4.83 11.32 -36.12
CA ALA A 249 -4.62 12.70 -36.56
C ALA A 249 -4.46 12.80 -38.08
N ARG A 250 -3.63 11.94 -38.69
CA ARG A 250 -3.46 11.89 -40.16
C ARG A 250 -4.78 11.57 -40.89
N CYS A 251 -5.59 10.66 -40.36
CA CYS A 251 -6.89 10.34 -40.94
C CYS A 251 -7.87 11.52 -40.83
N ALA A 252 -7.89 12.21 -39.68
CA ALA A 252 -8.73 13.38 -39.47
C ALA A 252 -8.35 14.55 -40.39
N GLU A 253 -7.05 14.80 -40.59
CA GLU A 253 -6.55 15.82 -41.53
C GLU A 253 -6.97 15.53 -42.97
N ARG A 254 -6.82 14.27 -43.43
CA ARG A 254 -7.25 13.85 -44.77
C ARG A 254 -8.76 14.00 -44.96
N ALA A 255 -9.56 13.61 -43.96
CA ALA A 255 -11.01 13.77 -44.01
C ALA A 255 -11.42 15.24 -44.09
N ALA A 256 -10.74 16.13 -43.35
CA ALA A 256 -10.99 17.56 -43.38
C ALA A 256 -10.61 18.22 -44.72
N GLN A 257 -9.55 17.72 -45.39
CA GLN A 257 -9.17 18.17 -46.73
C GLN A 257 -10.16 17.69 -47.80
N GLY A 258 -10.56 16.42 -47.78
CA GLY A 258 -11.56 15.89 -48.73
C GLY A 258 -12.95 16.53 -48.58
N ALA A 259 -13.33 16.94 -47.36
CA ALA A 259 -14.57 17.70 -47.13
C ALA A 259 -14.51 19.15 -47.65
N ARG A 260 -13.31 19.73 -47.83
CA ARG A 260 -13.13 21.05 -48.44
C ARG A 260 -13.11 21.02 -49.97
N GLU A 261 -12.72 19.90 -50.57
CA GLU A 261 -12.63 19.74 -52.02
C GLU A 261 -13.95 19.37 -52.70
N HIS A 262 -14.99 18.98 -51.95
CA HIS A 262 -16.36 18.86 -52.47
C HIS A 262 -17.16 20.14 -52.16
N PRO A 263 -17.41 21.04 -53.14
CA PRO A 263 -18.36 22.12 -52.93
C PRO A 263 -19.75 21.51 -52.73
N ARG A 264 -20.56 22.11 -51.84
CA ARG A 264 -22.00 21.84 -51.75
C ARG A 264 -22.57 21.80 -53.17
N VAL A 265 -23.03 20.63 -53.61
CA VAL A 265 -23.84 20.52 -54.82
C VAL A 265 -25.06 21.41 -54.58
N GLU A 266 -25.16 22.51 -55.31
CA GLU A 266 -26.34 23.38 -55.31
C GLU A 266 -27.57 22.51 -55.58
N ALA A 267 -28.58 22.66 -54.72
CA ALA A 267 -29.84 21.95 -54.89
C ALA A 267 -30.40 22.25 -56.29
N PRO A 268 -30.83 21.23 -57.06
CA PRO A 268 -31.35 21.45 -58.39
C PRO A 268 -32.60 22.35 -58.32
N PRO A 269 -32.80 23.26 -59.29
CA PRO A 269 -33.91 24.20 -59.27
C PRO A 269 -35.24 23.44 -59.30
N VAL A 270 -36.14 23.83 -58.38
CA VAL A 270 -37.51 23.33 -58.32
C VAL A 270 -38.24 23.77 -59.59
N LEU A 271 -38.61 22.81 -60.44
CA LEU A 271 -39.44 23.07 -61.62
C LEU A 271 -40.89 23.32 -61.19
N PRO A 272 -41.60 24.29 -61.79
CA PRO A 272 -42.99 24.57 -61.45
C PRO A 272 -43.92 23.48 -61.98
N PHE A 273 -44.87 23.06 -61.15
CA PHE A 273 -45.94 22.13 -61.53
C PHE A 273 -46.90 22.79 -62.55
N PRO A 274 -47.36 22.07 -63.59
CA PRO A 274 -48.43 22.56 -64.44
C PRO A 274 -49.80 22.42 -63.74
N ALA A 275 -50.69 23.37 -64.06
CA ALA A 275 -52.08 23.47 -63.61
C ALA A 275 -53.00 22.38 -64.19
#